data_AF-A0A0J8FCK3-F1
#
_entry.id   AF-A0A0J8FCK3-F1
#
_cell.length_a   1.000
_cell.length_b   1.000
_cell.length_c   1.000
_cell.angle_alpha   90.00
_cell.angle_beta   90.00
_cell.angle_gamma   90.00
#
_symmetry.space_group_name_H-M   'P 1'
#
loop_
_entity.id
_entity.type
_entity.pdbx_description
1 polymer ?
#
loop_
_entity_poly.entity_id
_entity_poly.type
_entity_poly.pdbx_seq_one_letter_code
_entity_poly.pdbx_strand_id
1 'polypeptide(L)'
;MILTELTFAILKYSFLVLLWVFVWFAVRSLRRDIEIFSPKKSRSFKNKYRRKPSNSSSENNQNNIVSRNEESNKLSENPTLLVIIDGPLAGSSFPLEPSGVTLGRSANNTVVLNDEFVSSHHARVYFNQSVKSWVLEDLGSTNGTMIGHNRVNEPVVLQPRTSVRIGATMFELR
;
A
#
# COMPACT_ATOMS: atom_id res chain seq x y z
N MET A 1 -44.70 0.53 -46.52
CA MET A 1 -43.55 1.47 -46.55
C MET A 1 -43.39 2.23 -45.22
N ILE A 2 -44.44 2.84 -44.65
CA ILE A 2 -44.34 3.56 -43.35
C ILE A 2 -44.01 2.64 -42.15
N LEU A 3 -44.55 1.42 -42.12
CA LEU A 3 -44.32 0.48 -41.02
C LEU A 3 -42.87 -0.04 -40.94
N THR A 4 -42.21 -0.21 -42.09
CA THR A 4 -40.82 -0.66 -42.16
C THR A 4 -39.87 0.46 -41.73
N GLU A 5 -40.10 1.70 -42.18
CA GLU A 5 -39.32 2.88 -41.75
C GLU A 5 -39.40 3.10 -40.24
N LEU A 6 -40.60 2.99 -39.65
CA LEU A 6 -40.80 3.10 -38.20
C LEU A 6 -40.06 2.00 -37.44
N THR A 7 -40.06 0.77 -37.97
CA THR A 7 -39.38 -0.38 -37.33
C THR A 7 -37.86 -0.18 -37.32
N PHE A 8 -37.27 0.25 -38.44
CA PHE A 8 -35.85 0.56 -38.51
C PHE A 8 -35.46 1.75 -37.63
N ALA A 9 -36.32 2.77 -37.52
CA ALA A 9 -36.11 3.89 -36.60
C ALA A 9 -36.10 3.42 -35.15
N ILE A 10 -37.10 2.65 -34.73
CA ILE A 10 -37.19 2.08 -33.37
C ILE A 10 -35.96 1.22 -33.06
N LEU A 11 -35.53 0.37 -33.99
CA LEU A 11 -34.34 -0.47 -33.81
C LEU A 11 -33.07 0.36 -33.61
N LYS A 12 -32.86 1.40 -34.43
CA LYS A 12 -31.69 2.29 -34.35
C LYS A 12 -31.64 3.03 -33.01
N TYR A 13 -32.76 3.62 -32.60
CA TYR A 13 -32.81 4.38 -31.35
C TYR A 13 -32.72 3.47 -30.12
N SER A 14 -33.33 2.29 -30.16
CA SER A 14 -33.19 1.28 -29.10
C SER A 14 -31.73 0.84 -28.93
N PHE A 15 -31.04 0.53 -30.03
CA PHE A 15 -29.63 0.19 -30.01
C PHE A 15 -28.76 1.34 -29.46
N LEU A 16 -29.02 2.57 -29.87
CA LEU A 16 -28.29 3.75 -29.38
C LEU A 16 -28.47 3.94 -27.87
N VAL A 17 -29.69 3.79 -27.35
CA VAL A 17 -29.98 3.87 -25.92
C VAL A 17 -29.29 2.75 -25.16
N LEU A 18 -29.32 1.52 -25.67
CA LEU A 18 -28.66 0.36 -25.03
C LEU A 18 -27.13 0.56 -24.98
N LEU A 19 -26.53 1.08 -26.04
CA LEU A 19 -25.10 1.42 -26.07
C LEU A 19 -24.77 2.50 -25.05
N TRP A 20 -25.60 3.55 -24.94
CA TRP A 20 -25.42 4.61 -23.96
C TRP A 20 -25.52 4.10 -22.51
N VAL A 21 -26.47 3.20 -22.23
CA VAL A 21 -26.60 2.54 -20.93
C VAL A 21 -25.36 1.69 -20.64
N PHE A 22 -24.86 0.94 -21.61
CA PHE A 22 -23.63 0.16 -21.47
C PHE A 22 -22.41 1.05 -21.15
N VAL A 23 -22.24 2.15 -21.89
CA VAL A 23 -21.16 3.13 -21.65
C VAL A 23 -21.28 3.72 -20.25
N TRP A 24 -22.49 4.10 -19.83
CA TRP A 24 -22.73 4.61 -18.48
C TRP A 24 -22.38 3.55 -17.42
N PHE A 25 -22.79 2.29 -17.59
CA PHE A 25 -22.43 1.20 -16.69
C PHE A 25 -20.92 0.97 -16.64
N ALA A 26 -20.22 0.97 -17.78
CA ALA A 26 -18.78 0.81 -17.85
C ALA A 26 -18.05 1.94 -17.10
N VAL A 27 -18.45 3.20 -17.33
CA VAL A 27 -17.91 4.36 -16.63
C VAL A 27 -18.20 4.30 -15.12
N ARG A 28 -19.42 3.89 -14.73
CA ARG A 28 -19.80 3.74 -13.32
C ARG A 28 -19.03 2.61 -12.62
N SER A 29 -18.77 1.51 -13.31
CA SER A 29 -17.95 0.40 -12.80
C SER A 29 -16.53 0.88 -12.53
N LEU A 30 -15.92 1.55 -13.52
CA LEU A 30 -14.56 2.07 -13.38
C LEU A 30 -14.46 3.12 -12.27
N ARG A 31 -15.47 3.98 -12.09
CA ARG A 31 -15.51 4.93 -10.97
C ARG A 31 -15.66 4.24 -9.62
N ARG A 32 -16.51 3.21 -9.49
CA ARG A 32 -16.65 2.46 -8.22
C ARG A 32 -15.36 1.77 -7.81
N ASP A 33 -14.60 1.23 -8.77
CA ASP A 33 -13.29 0.65 -8.48
C ASP A 33 -12.30 1.71 -7.99
N ILE A 34 -12.43 2.96 -8.45
CA ILE A 34 -11.56 4.08 -8.04
C ILE A 34 -12.01 4.70 -6.71
N GLU A 35 -13.31 4.74 -6.39
CA GLU A 35 -13.82 5.34 -5.14
C GLU A 35 -13.59 4.49 -3.87
N ILE A 36 -13.16 3.23 -4.00
CA ILE A 36 -12.63 2.42 -2.88
C ILE A 36 -11.22 2.91 -2.46
N PHE A 37 -10.53 3.69 -3.31
CA PHE A 37 -9.22 4.30 -3.03
C PHE A 37 -9.32 5.72 -2.41
N SER A 38 -10.25 5.94 -1.48
CA SER A 38 -10.17 7.10 -0.58
C SER A 38 -9.84 6.61 0.84
N PRO A 39 -8.56 6.68 1.28
CA PRO A 39 -8.16 6.15 2.58
C PRO A 39 -8.82 6.97 3.69
N LYS A 40 -9.84 6.40 4.32
CA LYS A 40 -10.34 6.88 5.61
C LYS A 40 -9.22 6.74 6.63
N LYS A 41 -8.73 7.89 7.09
CA LYS A 41 -7.80 8.09 8.20
C LYS A 41 -8.38 7.51 9.50
N SER A 42 -8.21 6.21 9.76
CA SER A 42 -8.57 5.63 11.06
C SER A 42 -7.39 5.77 12.03
N ARG A 43 -7.46 6.83 12.82
CA ARG A 43 -6.82 6.94 14.13
C ARG A 43 -7.26 5.73 14.96
N SER A 44 -6.31 4.94 15.46
CA SER A 44 -6.36 4.23 16.76
C SER A 44 -5.64 2.89 16.68
N PHE A 45 -4.34 2.84 16.96
CA PHE A 45 -3.71 1.70 17.63
C PHE A 45 -2.34 2.15 18.19
N LYS A 46 -2.39 3.01 19.22
CA LYS A 46 -1.21 3.32 20.04
C LYS A 46 -1.55 3.01 21.49
N ASN A 47 -1.46 1.73 21.86
CA ASN A 47 -1.27 1.32 23.25
C ASN A 47 -1.05 -0.19 23.34
N LYS A 48 0.21 -0.65 23.38
CA LYS A 48 0.51 -1.87 24.15
C LYS A 48 1.96 -2.10 24.58
N TYR A 49 2.95 -1.36 24.09
CA TYR A 49 4.35 -1.61 24.47
C TYR A 49 5.01 -0.37 25.09
N ARG A 50 4.61 -0.03 26.33
CA ARG A 50 5.45 0.79 27.23
C ARG A 50 5.05 0.62 28.71
N ARG A 51 5.66 -0.35 29.39
CA ARG A 51 5.81 -0.49 30.86
C ARG A 51 7.19 -1.16 31.02
N LYS A 52 8.19 -0.74 31.81
CA LYS A 52 8.47 0.17 32.95
C LYS A 52 10.05 0.27 33.03
N PRO A 53 10.72 0.83 34.06
CA PRO A 53 10.67 2.18 34.63
C PRO A 53 12.09 2.80 34.84
N SER A 54 12.21 4.13 35.00
CA SER A 54 13.26 4.71 35.85
C SER A 54 12.90 6.14 36.28
N ASN A 55 13.14 6.38 37.57
CA ASN A 55 12.94 7.64 38.28
C ASN A 55 14.04 8.66 37.91
N SER A 56 13.65 9.91 37.70
CA SER A 56 14.33 11.06 38.31
C SER A 56 13.47 12.32 38.15
N SER A 57 13.33 13.01 39.28
CA SER A 57 12.71 14.31 39.48
C SER A 57 13.51 15.45 38.83
N SER A 58 12.83 16.45 38.27
CA SER A 58 13.01 17.88 38.61
C SER A 58 12.04 18.77 37.81
N GLU A 59 11.56 19.77 38.52
CA GLU A 59 10.57 20.77 38.15
C GLU A 59 11.09 21.84 37.18
N ASN A 60 10.10 22.47 36.54
CA ASN A 60 9.94 23.92 36.38
C ASN A 60 10.15 24.61 35.02
N ASN A 61 9.06 25.30 34.66
CA ASN A 61 8.93 26.61 34.01
C ASN A 61 9.02 26.79 32.48
N GLN A 62 7.84 27.18 31.99
CA GLN A 62 7.54 28.38 31.19
C GLN A 62 7.45 28.28 29.65
N ASN A 63 6.20 28.46 29.22
CA ASN A 63 5.75 29.42 28.20
C ASN A 63 6.18 29.19 26.75
N ASN A 64 5.26 28.63 25.95
CA ASN A 64 4.73 29.30 24.75
C ASN A 64 3.62 28.44 24.11
N ILE A 65 2.37 28.80 24.40
CA ILE A 65 1.18 28.31 23.69
C ILE A 65 0.87 29.37 22.64
N VAL A 66 1.32 29.14 21.40
CA VAL A 66 0.67 29.43 20.10
C VAL A 66 1.76 29.22 19.04
N SER A 67 1.82 27.98 18.54
CA SER A 67 2.45 27.55 17.27
C SER A 67 2.26 26.03 17.20
N ARG A 68 1.00 25.61 17.09
CA ARG A 68 0.59 24.22 17.26
C ARG A 68 0.20 23.63 15.90
N ASN A 69 1.12 22.83 15.37
CA ASN A 69 0.92 21.68 14.47
C ASN A 69 1.19 21.82 12.97
N GLU A 70 2.33 22.34 12.51
CA GLU A 70 2.78 22.03 11.13
C GLU A 70 4.23 21.55 10.97
N GLU A 71 5.12 21.72 11.95
CA GLU A 71 6.55 21.36 11.76
C GLU A 71 7.04 20.10 12.48
N SER A 72 6.20 19.40 13.24
CA SER A 72 6.63 18.23 14.03
C SER A 72 6.52 16.88 13.32
N ASN A 73 6.62 16.82 11.98
CA ASN A 73 6.56 15.56 11.24
C ASN A 73 7.74 15.31 10.28
N LYS A 74 8.88 16.00 10.49
CA LYS A 74 10.21 15.51 10.05
C LYS A 74 10.83 14.60 11.12
N LEU A 75 10.05 13.64 11.64
CA LEU A 75 10.52 12.69 12.63
C LEU A 75 10.99 11.41 11.91
N SER A 76 12.29 11.14 12.06
CA SER A 76 13.10 10.02 11.55
C SER A 76 13.19 9.85 10.02
N GLU A 77 14.37 10.17 9.46
CA GLU A 77 14.73 9.81 8.07
C GLU A 77 14.85 8.29 7.84
N ASN A 78 14.81 7.49 8.91
CA ASN A 78 14.85 6.04 8.85
C ASN A 78 13.46 5.45 9.03
N PRO A 79 12.95 4.68 8.06
CA PRO A 79 11.67 4.04 8.19
C PRO A 79 11.77 2.93 9.25
N THR A 80 10.70 2.79 10.02
CA THR A 80 10.58 1.84 11.14
C THR A 80 9.46 0.84 10.93
N LEU A 81 8.61 1.07 9.92
CA LEU A 81 7.45 0.25 9.62
C LEU A 81 7.41 -0.10 8.13
N LEU A 82 7.00 -1.34 7.83
CA LEU A 82 6.54 -1.75 6.52
C LEU A 82 5.02 -1.68 6.54
N VAL A 83 4.43 -0.89 5.64
CA VAL A 83 2.99 -0.67 5.58
C VAL A 83 2.45 -1.19 4.26
N ILE A 84 1.41 -2.03 4.33
CA ILE A 84 0.68 -2.47 3.16
C ILE A 84 -0.31 -1.37 2.77
N ILE A 85 -0.10 -0.79 1.59
CA ILE A 85 -0.90 0.31 1.05
C ILE A 85 -2.04 -0.17 0.15
N ASP A 86 -1.88 -1.33 -0.48
CA ASP A 86 -2.90 -1.93 -1.34
C ASP A 86 -2.87 -3.47 -1.27
N GLY A 87 -4.00 -4.09 -1.62
CA GLY A 87 -4.21 -5.54 -1.62
C GLY A 87 -5.02 -6.06 -0.42
N PRO A 88 -5.13 -7.40 -0.26
CA PRO A 88 -6.00 -8.03 0.74
C PRO A 88 -5.68 -7.65 2.20
N LEU A 89 -4.44 -7.21 2.45
CA LEU A 89 -3.96 -6.81 3.78
C LEU A 89 -3.76 -5.29 3.91
N ALA A 90 -4.34 -4.48 3.01
CA ALA A 90 -4.21 -3.03 3.04
C ALA A 90 -4.53 -2.43 4.43
N GLY A 91 -3.69 -1.51 4.87
CA GLY A 91 -3.76 -0.89 6.20
C GLY A 91 -2.99 -1.65 7.30
N SER A 92 -2.52 -2.85 7.02
CA SER A 92 -1.64 -3.59 7.95
C SER A 92 -0.24 -2.96 7.99
N SER A 93 0.38 -2.95 9.16
CA SER A 93 1.75 -2.47 9.34
C SER A 93 2.57 -3.44 10.17
N PHE A 94 3.82 -3.65 9.77
CA PHE A 94 4.75 -4.57 10.40
C PHE A 94 6.00 -3.80 10.84
N PRO A 95 6.54 -4.05 12.04
CA PRO A 95 7.80 -3.43 12.47
C PRO A 95 8.94 -3.88 11.56
N LEU A 96 9.77 -2.93 11.14
CA LEU A 96 11.00 -3.21 10.42
C LEU A 96 12.07 -3.60 11.44
N GLU A 97 12.41 -4.89 11.46
CA GLU A 97 13.48 -5.40 12.31
C GLU A 97 14.80 -5.48 11.53
N PRO A 98 15.96 -5.23 12.18
CA PRO A 98 17.27 -5.37 11.54
C PRO A 98 17.56 -6.78 11.01
N SER A 99 16.94 -7.80 11.60
CA SER A 99 16.96 -9.21 11.15
C SER A 99 16.34 -9.41 9.76
N GLY A 100 15.56 -8.44 9.29
CA GLY A 100 14.86 -8.46 8.02
C GLY A 100 13.42 -8.93 8.15
N VAL A 101 12.59 -8.43 7.25
CA VAL A 101 11.17 -8.74 7.09
C VAL A 101 11.01 -9.54 5.81
N THR A 102 10.46 -10.74 5.90
CA THR A 102 10.18 -11.59 4.72
C THR A 102 8.74 -11.47 4.29
N LEU A 103 8.51 -11.47 2.98
CA LEU A 103 7.20 -11.40 2.35
C LEU A 103 7.00 -12.61 1.43
N GLY A 104 5.87 -13.30 1.57
CA GLY A 104 5.55 -14.43 0.72
C GLY A 104 4.31 -15.17 1.18
N ARG A 105 3.89 -16.18 0.41
CA ARG A 105 2.66 -16.95 0.69
C ARG A 105 2.80 -17.93 1.84
N SER A 106 4.01 -18.39 2.13
CA SER A 106 4.25 -19.34 3.22
C SER A 106 3.98 -18.69 4.59
N ALA A 107 3.40 -19.46 5.51
CA ALA A 107 3.08 -19.02 6.87
C ALA A 107 4.33 -18.76 7.74
N ASN A 108 5.52 -19.13 7.27
CA ASN A 108 6.79 -18.84 7.96
C ASN A 108 7.38 -17.47 7.63
N ASN A 109 6.72 -16.67 6.78
CA ASN A 109 7.14 -15.29 6.52
C ASN A 109 6.61 -14.33 7.58
N THR A 110 7.32 -13.22 7.80
CA THR A 110 6.84 -12.14 8.66
C THR A 110 5.54 -11.53 8.13
N VAL A 111 5.46 -11.35 6.81
CA VAL A 111 4.27 -10.87 6.10
C VAL A 111 3.77 -12.00 5.21
N VAL A 112 2.68 -12.63 5.66
CA VAL A 112 2.05 -13.73 4.93
C VAL A 112 1.06 -13.17 3.92
N LEU A 113 1.36 -13.33 2.63
CA LEU A 113 0.54 -12.86 1.52
C LEU A 113 -0.26 -14.02 0.91
N ASN A 114 -1.56 -14.10 1.22
CA ASN A 114 -2.45 -15.14 0.68
C ASN A 114 -2.88 -14.83 -0.75
N ASP A 115 -1.93 -14.93 -1.69
CA ASP A 115 -2.11 -14.61 -3.10
C ASP A 115 -1.44 -15.69 -3.97
N GLU A 116 -2.13 -16.16 -5.01
CA GLU A 116 -1.63 -17.16 -5.95
C GLU A 116 -0.47 -16.64 -6.82
N PHE A 117 -0.41 -15.33 -7.04
CA PHE A 117 0.68 -14.68 -7.79
C PHE A 117 1.93 -14.45 -6.92
N VAL A 118 1.92 -14.86 -5.65
CA VAL A 118 3.02 -14.68 -4.72
C VAL A 118 3.66 -16.03 -4.39
N SER A 119 4.96 -16.16 -4.68
CA SER A 119 5.77 -17.31 -4.29
C SER A 119 5.82 -17.52 -2.77
N SER A 120 6.09 -18.76 -2.34
CA SER A 120 6.17 -19.13 -0.92
C SER A 120 7.13 -18.23 -0.14
N HIS A 121 8.30 -17.93 -0.70
CA HIS A 121 9.26 -16.93 -0.24
C HIS A 121 9.51 -16.00 -1.42
N HIS A 122 8.91 -14.80 -1.40
CA HIS A 122 8.87 -13.95 -2.58
C HIS A 122 9.95 -12.88 -2.54
N ALA A 123 9.97 -12.08 -1.46
CA ALA A 123 10.93 -11.01 -1.29
C ALA A 123 11.33 -10.88 0.18
N ARG A 124 12.46 -10.22 0.40
CA ARG A 124 12.95 -9.84 1.72
C ARG A 124 13.34 -8.38 1.72
N VAL A 125 12.98 -7.70 2.79
CA VAL A 125 13.45 -6.34 3.10
C VAL A 125 14.35 -6.44 4.32
N TYR A 126 15.59 -5.98 4.22
CA TYR A 126 16.54 -6.03 5.33
C TYR A 126 17.38 -4.76 5.42
N PHE A 127 17.89 -4.47 6.61
CA PHE A 127 18.78 -3.33 6.80
C PHE A 127 20.21 -3.73 6.45
N ASN A 128 20.79 -3.10 5.44
CA ASN A 128 22.18 -3.34 5.06
C ASN A 128 23.09 -2.37 5.82
N GLN A 129 23.89 -2.91 6.75
CA GLN A 129 24.76 -2.13 7.63
C GLN A 129 25.88 -1.40 6.87
N SER A 130 26.34 -1.95 5.74
CA SER A 130 27.44 -1.36 4.95
C SER A 130 27.01 -0.08 4.24
N VAL A 131 25.81 -0.07 3.66
CA VAL A 131 25.23 1.11 2.99
C VAL A 131 24.28 1.91 3.90
N LYS A 132 24.10 1.48 5.16
CA LYS A 132 23.20 2.07 6.17
C LYS A 132 21.78 2.36 5.64
N SER A 133 21.28 1.47 4.80
CA SER A 133 20.02 1.66 4.08
C SER A 133 19.20 0.37 4.05
N TRP A 134 17.88 0.52 3.92
CA TRP A 134 17.00 -0.61 3.67
C TRP A 134 17.16 -1.11 2.25
N VAL A 135 17.26 -2.42 2.10
CA VAL A 135 17.44 -3.10 0.82
C VAL A 135 16.30 -4.07 0.61
N LEU A 136 15.73 -4.03 -0.59
CA LEU A 136 14.76 -4.99 -1.09
C LEU A 136 15.47 -6.00 -1.99
N GLU A 137 15.24 -7.27 -1.73
CA GLU A 137 15.78 -8.39 -2.49
C GLU A 137 14.64 -9.33 -2.88
N ASP A 138 14.56 -9.65 -4.17
CA ASP A 138 13.66 -10.69 -4.69
C ASP A 138 14.33 -12.07 -4.50
N LEU A 139 13.59 -13.04 -3.95
CA LEU A 139 14.11 -14.37 -3.61
C LEU A 139 13.93 -15.39 -4.75
N GLY A 140 13.93 -14.92 -6.01
CA GLY A 140 13.67 -15.76 -7.18
C GLY A 140 12.19 -16.02 -7.38
N SER A 141 11.35 -15.00 -7.19
CA SER A 141 9.91 -15.13 -7.34
C SER A 141 9.51 -15.33 -8.82
N THR A 142 8.42 -16.07 -9.04
CA THR A 142 7.96 -16.40 -10.41
C THR A 142 7.50 -15.16 -11.16
N ASN A 143 6.64 -14.35 -10.53
CA ASN A 143 6.06 -13.15 -11.15
C ASN A 143 6.95 -11.91 -10.98
N GLY A 144 7.92 -11.94 -10.06
CA GLY A 144 8.81 -10.83 -9.79
C GLY A 144 8.25 -9.82 -8.80
N THR A 145 9.19 -9.07 -8.22
CA THR A 145 8.91 -7.88 -7.42
C THR A 145 9.05 -6.62 -8.29
N MET A 146 8.11 -5.67 -8.17
CA MET A 146 8.07 -4.45 -9.01
C MET A 146 8.16 -3.19 -8.15
N ILE A 147 8.97 -2.21 -8.57
CA ILE A 147 8.99 -0.85 -8.02
C ILE A 147 8.48 0.09 -9.11
N GLY A 148 7.27 0.62 -8.93
CA GLY A 148 6.56 1.37 -9.98
C GLY A 148 6.39 0.50 -11.24
N HIS A 149 7.12 0.85 -12.31
CA HIS A 149 7.11 0.13 -13.59
C HIS A 149 8.34 -0.77 -13.80
N ASN A 150 9.30 -0.78 -12.88
CA ASN A 150 10.56 -1.50 -13.03
C ASN A 150 10.57 -2.79 -12.21
N ARG A 151 11.03 -3.89 -12.82
CA ARG A 151 11.23 -5.17 -12.10
C ARG A 151 12.54 -5.16 -11.33
N VAL A 152 12.50 -5.66 -10.11
CA VAL A 152 13.68 -5.84 -9.25
C VAL A 152 14.32 -7.18 -9.61
N ASN A 153 15.54 -7.13 -10.15
CA ASN A 153 16.32 -8.33 -10.49
C ASN A 153 17.54 -8.51 -9.59
N GLU A 154 18.01 -7.43 -8.97
CA GLU A 154 19.14 -7.40 -8.03
C GLU A 154 18.71 -6.70 -6.74
N PRO A 155 19.44 -6.86 -5.61
CA PRO A 155 19.15 -6.14 -4.39
C PRO A 155 19.18 -4.61 -4.60
N VAL A 156 18.05 -3.94 -4.36
CA VAL A 156 17.88 -2.50 -4.59
C VAL A 156 17.69 -1.78 -3.27
N VAL A 157 18.34 -0.62 -3.12
CA VAL A 157 18.10 0.28 -1.98
C VAL A 157 16.68 0.84 -2.07
N LEU A 158 15.88 0.56 -1.05
CA LEU A 158 14.49 0.97 -0.98
C LEU A 158 14.38 2.27 -0.17
N GLN A 159 14.00 3.36 -0.85
CA GLN A 159 13.78 4.63 -0.17
C GLN A 159 12.46 4.62 0.61
N PRO A 160 12.35 5.36 1.73
CA PRO A 160 11.09 5.54 2.43
C PRO A 160 10.00 6.04 1.48
N ARG A 161 8.76 5.59 1.69
CA ARG A 161 7.58 5.95 0.88
C ARG A 161 7.67 5.56 -0.59
N THR A 162 8.57 4.64 -0.93
CA THR A 162 8.62 4.03 -2.25
C THR A 162 7.67 2.86 -2.30
N SER A 163 6.73 2.89 -3.25
CA SER A 163 5.76 1.83 -3.46
C SER A 163 6.38 0.63 -4.17
N VAL A 164 6.27 -0.53 -3.54
CA VAL A 164 6.71 -1.83 -4.08
C VAL A 164 5.50 -2.72 -4.24
N ARG A 165 5.37 -3.38 -5.38
CA ARG A 165 4.29 -4.30 -5.70
C ARG A 165 4.81 -5.73 -5.77
N ILE A 166 4.07 -6.62 -5.12
CA ILE A 166 4.25 -8.08 -5.10
C ILE A 166 2.87 -8.71 -5.33
N GLY A 167 2.65 -9.33 -6.49
CA GLY A 167 1.33 -9.87 -6.87
C GLY A 167 0.24 -8.78 -6.88
N ALA A 168 -0.82 -9.00 -6.11
CA ALA A 168 -1.90 -8.05 -5.86
C ALA A 168 -1.66 -7.12 -4.65
N THR A 169 -0.53 -7.26 -3.96
CA THR A 169 -0.20 -6.46 -2.77
C THR A 169 0.78 -5.35 -3.10
N MET A 170 0.55 -4.16 -2.57
CA MET A 170 1.50 -3.05 -2.63
C MET A 170 1.87 -2.60 -1.22
N PHE A 171 3.15 -2.35 -0.97
CA PHE A 171 3.67 -1.91 0.32
C PHE A 171 4.70 -0.80 0.17
N GLU A 172 4.97 -0.08 1.26
CA GLU A 172 6.01 0.93 1.34
C GLU A 172 6.64 0.95 2.74
N LEU A 173 7.81 1.57 2.85
CA LEU A 173 8.48 1.79 4.14
C LEU A 173 8.11 3.16 4.71
N ARG A 174 7.76 3.23 6.01
CA ARG A 174 7.39 4.45 6.73
C ARG A 174 8.13 4.62 8.03
#